data_AF-A0A958GZ14-F1
#
_entry.id   AF-A0A958GZ14-F1
#
_cell.length_a   1.000
_cell.length_b   1.000
_cell.length_c   1.000
_cell.angle_alpha   90.00
_cell.angle_beta   90.00
_cell.angle_gamma   90.00
#
_symmetry.space_group_name_H-M   'P 1'
#
loop_
_entity.id
_entity.type
_entity.pdbx_description
1 polymer ?
#
loop_
_entity_poly.entity_id
_entity_poly.type
_entity_poly.pdbx_seq_one_letter_code
_entity_poly.pdbx_strand_id
1 'polypeptide(L)'
;MSGTGCPTTTPSGTCSCWRGASRISSRFCSTCCLFRHERARGREREVFAHCPTHLSYEWSAVRSRQVRFAPGGFVGSREEVSYTLGEEIAHAITHGVGAALSIAGLILVVVRAAEHGDPWRITSFAIYGTTLFLLYLSSTLYHAIPNPRAKHVFKILDHVSIYLLIAGTYTPFFLVSLRESIGLWLFAAVWSVAIAGIVLKVFAIHRFERLSLVAYLAMGWLCVLAYKDMVASIPHEGIVALFLGGAFYSGGVIFYVWDRLPYNHAIWHLFVLAGSVTHFLGLLLYVLPASA
;
A
#
# COMPACT_ATOMS: atom_id res chain seq x y z
N MET A 1 -43.50 -60.86 -37.30
CA MET A 1 -42.71 -60.91 -38.55
C MET A 1 -42.42 -59.47 -38.94
N SER A 2 -41.20 -59.00 -38.59
CA SER A 2 -40.11 -58.73 -39.54
C SER A 2 -40.42 -57.50 -40.41
N GLY A 3 -39.83 -56.32 -40.18
CA GLY A 3 -38.39 -56.08 -40.12
C GLY A 3 -37.99 -55.44 -41.45
N THR A 4 -37.92 -54.11 -41.49
CA THR A 4 -37.43 -53.35 -42.64
C THR A 4 -36.00 -52.92 -42.38
N GLY A 5 -35.11 -53.32 -43.30
CA GLY A 5 -33.68 -53.08 -43.25
C GLY A 5 -33.28 -51.64 -43.62
N CYS A 6 -32.03 -51.33 -43.25
CA CYS A 6 -31.28 -50.14 -43.63
C CYS A 6 -30.91 -50.17 -45.12
N PRO A 7 -30.55 -49.01 -45.72
CA PRO A 7 -29.13 -48.87 -46.01
C PRO A 7 -28.52 -47.45 -45.82
N THR A 8 -27.28 -47.47 -45.34
CA THR A 8 -26.10 -46.65 -45.72
C THR A 8 -26.13 -45.12 -45.58
N THR A 9 -25.31 -44.59 -44.66
CA THR A 9 -24.54 -43.34 -44.87
C THR A 9 -23.16 -43.39 -44.20
N THR A 10 -22.14 -43.15 -45.01
CA THR A 10 -20.80 -42.59 -44.71
C THR A 10 -20.38 -41.85 -45.99
N PRO A 11 -19.35 -40.97 -46.01
CA PRO A 11 -18.67 -40.20 -44.96
C PRO A 11 -18.48 -38.71 -45.34
N SER A 12 -17.78 -37.94 -44.49
CA SER A 12 -17.12 -36.64 -44.74
C SER A 12 -17.98 -35.37 -44.74
N GLY A 13 -17.51 -34.33 -44.03
CA GLY A 13 -18.15 -33.01 -44.06
C GLY A 13 -17.77 -32.13 -42.86
N THR A 14 -16.55 -31.62 -42.85
CA THR A 14 -16.09 -30.48 -42.04
C THR A 14 -17.10 -29.32 -42.03
N CYS A 15 -17.49 -28.80 -40.85
CA CYS A 15 -18.20 -27.52 -40.76
C CYS A 15 -17.21 -26.36 -40.59
N SER A 16 -16.98 -25.64 -41.68
CA SER A 16 -16.30 -24.35 -41.74
C SER A 16 -17.17 -23.21 -41.19
N CYS A 17 -16.58 -22.38 -40.33
CA CYS A 17 -17.20 -21.18 -39.75
C CYS A 17 -17.27 -20.04 -40.79
N TRP A 18 -18.47 -19.61 -41.16
CA TRP A 18 -18.68 -18.45 -42.04
C TRP A 18 -18.80 -17.15 -41.23
N ARG A 19 -18.11 -16.11 -41.70
CA ARG A 19 -18.09 -14.74 -41.16
C ARG A 19 -19.32 -13.95 -41.64
N GLY A 20 -19.82 -13.07 -40.78
CA GLY A 20 -20.43 -11.80 -41.20
C GLY A 20 -21.95 -11.71 -41.10
N ALA A 21 -22.46 -11.27 -39.95
CA ALA A 21 -23.68 -10.47 -39.90
C ALA A 21 -23.65 -9.54 -38.67
N SER A 22 -23.96 -8.29 -38.93
CA SER A 22 -23.97 -7.11 -38.08
C SER A 22 -25.06 -7.11 -37.01
N ARG A 23 -24.73 -6.54 -35.84
CA ARG A 23 -25.59 -5.94 -34.79
C ARG A 23 -27.06 -6.38 -34.76
N ILE A 24 -27.46 -7.09 -33.70
CA ILE A 24 -28.66 -6.80 -32.89
C ILE A 24 -28.48 -7.38 -31.49
N SER A 25 -29.01 -6.62 -30.55
CA SER A 25 -29.07 -6.80 -29.11
C SER A 25 -29.67 -8.14 -28.64
N SER A 26 -29.34 -8.46 -27.39
CA SER A 26 -30.11 -9.20 -26.39
C SER A 26 -29.57 -10.58 -26.02
N ARG A 27 -29.27 -10.66 -24.72
CA ARG A 27 -29.33 -11.83 -23.85
C ARG A 27 -30.31 -12.86 -24.42
N PHE A 28 -29.82 -14.04 -24.77
CA PHE A 28 -30.49 -15.36 -24.65
C PHE A 28 -29.70 -16.35 -25.50
N CYS A 29 -28.71 -17.00 -24.90
CA CYS A 29 -28.30 -18.33 -25.36
C CYS A 29 -28.03 -19.17 -24.12
N SER A 30 -29.09 -19.33 -23.33
CA SER A 30 -29.18 -20.36 -22.31
C SER A 30 -29.60 -21.66 -22.99
N THR A 31 -28.93 -22.74 -22.59
CA THR A 31 -29.50 -24.10 -22.53
C THR A 31 -29.60 -24.89 -23.84
N CYS A 32 -28.51 -25.57 -24.21
CA CYS A 32 -28.56 -26.89 -24.85
C CYS A 32 -27.43 -27.78 -24.31
N CYS A 33 -27.55 -28.23 -23.06
CA CYS A 33 -26.83 -29.43 -22.62
C CYS A 33 -27.55 -30.65 -23.19
N LEU A 34 -27.06 -31.15 -24.32
CA LEU A 34 -27.46 -32.43 -24.86
C LEU A 34 -26.94 -33.54 -23.93
N PHE A 35 -27.90 -34.23 -23.32
CA PHE A 35 -27.74 -35.47 -22.56
C PHE A 35 -27.08 -36.54 -23.45
N ARG A 36 -25.84 -36.91 -23.15
CA ARG A 36 -25.18 -38.06 -23.77
C ARG A 36 -25.48 -39.29 -22.92
N HIS A 37 -26.32 -40.17 -23.44
CA HIS A 37 -26.74 -41.40 -22.77
C HIS A 37 -25.71 -42.52 -23.03
N GLU A 38 -24.79 -42.75 -22.09
CA GLU A 38 -23.94 -43.95 -22.12
C GLU A 38 -24.66 -45.12 -21.43
N ARG A 39 -25.00 -46.15 -22.22
CA ARG A 39 -25.41 -47.46 -21.69
C ARG A 39 -24.17 -48.18 -21.15
N ALA A 40 -24.06 -48.30 -19.83
CA ALA A 40 -23.17 -49.25 -19.18
C ALA A 40 -23.97 -50.22 -18.31
N ARG A 41 -23.63 -51.50 -18.49
CA ARG A 41 -24.22 -52.73 -17.98
C ARG A 41 -24.41 -52.75 -16.45
N GLY A 42 -25.59 -53.19 -16.03
CA GLY A 42 -25.79 -54.17 -14.94
C GLY A 42 -25.30 -53.82 -13.54
N ARG A 43 -26.18 -53.22 -12.73
CA ARG A 43 -26.51 -53.62 -11.36
C ARG A 43 -27.54 -52.66 -10.77
N GLU A 44 -28.70 -53.19 -10.39
CA GLU A 44 -29.71 -52.51 -9.58
C GLU A 44 -29.09 -52.09 -8.25
N ARG A 45 -29.16 -50.79 -7.91
CA ARG A 45 -29.22 -50.32 -6.53
C ARG A 45 -30.11 -49.09 -6.46
N GLU A 46 -30.89 -49.07 -5.39
CA GLU A 46 -32.05 -48.24 -5.14
C GLU A 46 -31.75 -46.74 -5.13
N VAL A 47 -32.80 -46.01 -5.51
CA VAL A 47 -32.97 -44.57 -5.32
C VAL A 47 -32.87 -44.22 -3.84
N PHE A 48 -31.96 -43.33 -3.49
CA PHE A 48 -32.18 -42.39 -2.40
C PHE A 48 -31.71 -40.99 -2.83
N ALA A 49 -32.68 -40.11 -3.03
CA ALA A 49 -32.48 -38.69 -3.14
C ALA A 49 -31.95 -38.18 -1.78
N HIS A 50 -30.72 -37.69 -1.76
CA HIS A 50 -30.22 -36.87 -0.67
C HIS A 50 -29.64 -35.59 -1.24
N CYS A 51 -30.33 -34.49 -0.90
CA CYS A 51 -29.83 -33.14 -0.96
C CYS A 51 -28.99 -32.92 0.31
N PRO A 52 -27.69 -32.59 0.21
CA PRO A 52 -26.97 -31.98 1.31
C PRO A 52 -26.81 -30.50 0.98
N THR A 53 -27.64 -29.69 1.64
CA THR A 53 -27.27 -28.32 1.99
C THR A 53 -26.01 -28.37 2.85
N HIS A 54 -24.85 -28.16 2.23
CA HIS A 54 -23.64 -27.78 2.94
C HIS A 54 -22.90 -26.74 2.11
N LEU A 55 -22.95 -25.49 2.59
CA LEU A 55 -22.02 -24.44 2.22
C LEU A 55 -20.60 -24.92 2.56
N SER A 56 -19.92 -25.47 1.57
CA SER A 56 -18.48 -25.60 1.54
C SER A 56 -17.99 -24.60 0.50
N TYR A 57 -17.25 -23.61 0.96
CA TYR A 57 -16.57 -22.63 0.12
C TYR A 57 -15.38 -23.32 -0.55
N GLU A 58 -15.64 -24.14 -1.58
CA GLU A 58 -14.61 -24.67 -2.47
C GLU A 58 -14.16 -23.58 -3.43
N TRP A 59 -13.11 -22.85 -3.06
CA TRP A 59 -12.36 -22.00 -3.98
C TRP A 59 -11.41 -22.84 -4.83
N SER A 60 -11.99 -23.63 -5.73
CA SER A 60 -11.26 -24.45 -6.69
C SER A 60 -11.07 -23.70 -8.01
N ALA A 61 -9.83 -23.25 -8.24
CA ALA A 61 -9.22 -23.06 -9.55
C ALA A 61 -9.72 -21.91 -10.46
N VAL A 62 -9.39 -20.66 -10.11
CA VAL A 62 -9.11 -19.65 -11.15
C VAL A 62 -7.69 -19.94 -11.67
N ARG A 63 -7.62 -20.85 -12.65
CA ARG A 63 -6.42 -21.13 -13.42
C ARG A 63 -6.08 -19.86 -14.22
N SER A 64 -5.08 -19.12 -13.75
CA SER A 64 -4.58 -17.91 -14.40
C SER A 64 -4.19 -18.23 -15.84
N ARG A 65 -4.84 -17.57 -16.80
CA ARG A 65 -4.29 -17.46 -18.16
C ARG A 65 -2.97 -16.70 -18.05
N GLN A 66 -1.86 -17.43 -18.08
CA GLN A 66 -0.54 -16.86 -18.31
C GLN A 66 -0.57 -16.08 -19.63
N VAL A 67 -0.52 -14.76 -19.54
CA VAL A 67 -0.13 -13.90 -20.66
C VAL A 67 1.36 -14.17 -20.88
N ARG A 68 1.70 -14.87 -21.95
CA ARG A 68 3.11 -15.10 -22.34
C ARG A 68 3.68 -13.78 -22.86
N PHE A 69 4.60 -13.19 -22.11
CA PHE A 69 5.50 -12.17 -22.62
C PHE A 69 6.78 -12.84 -23.16
N ALA A 70 7.28 -12.33 -24.28
CA ALA A 70 8.44 -12.85 -25.01
C ALA A 70 9.73 -12.84 -24.17
N PRO A 71 10.70 -13.75 -24.44
CA PRO A 71 11.95 -13.79 -23.71
C PRO A 71 12.92 -12.74 -24.27
N GLY A 72 13.01 -11.60 -23.59
CA GLY A 72 14.08 -10.62 -23.77
C GLY A 72 14.76 -10.43 -22.43
N GLY A 73 16.00 -10.89 -22.31
CA GLY A 73 16.74 -10.90 -21.05
C GLY A 73 17.00 -9.50 -20.48
N PHE A 74 16.76 -9.33 -19.18
CA PHE A 74 17.46 -8.37 -18.35
C PHE A 74 17.40 -8.80 -16.88
N VAL A 75 18.53 -8.65 -16.20
CA VAL A 75 18.80 -9.13 -14.84
C VAL A 75 17.98 -8.36 -13.81
N GLY A 76 17.12 -9.08 -13.08
CA GLY A 76 16.74 -8.86 -11.68
C GLY A 76 16.27 -7.47 -11.24
N SER A 77 15.05 -7.08 -11.60
CA SER A 77 14.24 -6.20 -10.73
C SER A 77 13.45 -7.08 -9.77
N ARG A 78 13.55 -6.81 -8.46
CA ARG A 78 12.86 -7.51 -7.37
C ARG A 78 11.50 -8.05 -7.82
N GLU A 79 11.41 -9.38 -7.93
CA GLU A 79 10.13 -10.10 -7.91
C GLU A 79 9.31 -9.52 -6.76
N GLU A 80 8.04 -9.18 -7.00
CA GLU A 80 7.14 -8.83 -5.91
C GLU A 80 7.17 -10.00 -4.93
N VAL A 81 7.88 -9.85 -3.81
CA VAL A 81 7.85 -10.85 -2.74
C VAL A 81 6.39 -10.91 -2.30
N SER A 82 5.70 -11.95 -2.74
CA SER A 82 4.31 -12.17 -2.39
C SER A 82 4.30 -12.53 -0.92
N TYR A 83 3.98 -11.54 -0.08
CA TYR A 83 3.81 -11.74 1.36
C TYR A 83 2.80 -12.85 1.61
N THR A 84 3.04 -13.61 2.67
CA THR A 84 2.03 -14.57 3.16
C THR A 84 0.79 -13.83 3.64
N LEU A 85 -0.36 -14.50 3.66
CA LEU A 85 -1.59 -13.90 4.19
C LEU A 85 -1.41 -13.40 5.64
N GLY A 86 -0.64 -14.14 6.46
CA GLY A 86 -0.34 -13.75 7.83
C GLY A 86 0.50 -12.46 7.92
N GLU A 87 1.46 -12.28 7.01
CA GLU A 87 2.25 -11.05 6.91
C GLU A 87 1.40 -9.86 6.46
N GLU A 88 0.58 -10.02 5.42
CA GLU A 88 -0.36 -8.97 4.96
C GLU A 88 -1.31 -8.53 6.09
N ILE A 89 -1.86 -9.48 6.86
CA ILE A 89 -2.71 -9.17 8.02
C ILE A 89 -1.92 -8.43 9.10
N ALA A 90 -0.70 -8.87 9.42
CA ALA A 90 0.14 -8.20 10.42
C ALA A 90 0.47 -6.76 10.00
N HIS A 91 0.77 -6.53 8.71
CA HIS A 91 1.02 -5.20 8.16
C HIS A 91 -0.23 -4.32 8.24
N ALA A 92 -1.39 -4.83 7.81
CA ALA A 92 -2.65 -4.10 7.85
C ALA A 92 -3.08 -3.74 9.28
N ILE A 93 -2.89 -4.63 10.26
CA ILE A 93 -3.26 -4.36 11.66
C ILE A 93 -2.32 -3.32 12.27
N THR A 94 -1.00 -3.52 12.14
CA THR A 94 -0.01 -2.61 12.74
C THR A 94 -0.19 -1.18 12.24
N HIS A 95 -0.33 -0.99 10.93
CA HIS A 95 -0.55 0.33 10.34
C HIS A 95 -1.99 0.82 10.50
N GLY A 96 -2.99 -0.07 10.57
CA GLY A 96 -4.38 0.30 10.83
C GLY A 96 -4.56 0.93 12.22
N VAL A 97 -3.89 0.37 13.24
CA VAL A 97 -3.80 0.97 14.57
C VAL A 97 -3.08 2.31 14.50
N GLY A 98 -1.97 2.38 13.76
CA GLY A 98 -1.25 3.63 13.50
C GLY A 98 -2.14 4.72 12.87
N ALA A 99 -3.01 4.36 11.93
CA ALA A 99 -3.93 5.29 11.27
C ALA A 99 -4.97 5.84 12.26
N ALA A 100 -5.56 4.97 13.09
CA ALA A 100 -6.51 5.36 14.14
C ALA A 100 -5.87 6.28 15.19
N LEU A 101 -4.64 5.97 15.62
CA LEU A 101 -3.90 6.83 16.53
C LEU A 101 -3.51 8.16 15.88
N SER A 102 -3.17 8.16 14.59
CA SER A 102 -2.77 9.36 13.86
C SER A 102 -3.93 10.33 13.64
N ILE A 103 -5.15 9.83 13.40
CA ILE A 103 -6.32 10.73 13.32
C ILE A 103 -6.63 11.36 14.68
N ALA A 104 -6.56 10.60 15.78
CA ALA A 104 -6.73 11.14 17.13
C ALA A 104 -5.62 12.15 17.46
N GLY A 105 -4.37 11.84 17.10
CA GLY A 105 -3.22 12.72 17.27
C GLY A 105 -3.34 14.01 16.45
N LEU A 106 -3.78 13.93 15.20
CA LEU A 106 -4.05 15.08 14.33
C LEU A 106 -5.09 16.02 14.97
N ILE A 107 -6.22 15.47 15.42
CA ILE A 107 -7.26 16.25 16.10
C ILE A 107 -6.66 16.94 17.34
N LEU A 108 -5.92 16.20 18.17
CA LEU A 108 -5.31 16.73 19.38
C LEU A 108 -4.37 17.90 19.09
N VAL A 109 -3.40 17.74 18.17
CA VAL A 109 -2.42 18.79 17.90
C VAL A 109 -3.04 20.01 17.24
N VAL A 110 -4.06 19.84 16.39
CA VAL A 110 -4.75 20.96 15.75
C VAL A 110 -5.59 21.75 16.75
N VAL A 111 -6.34 21.06 17.62
CA VAL A 111 -7.13 21.73 18.68
C VAL A 111 -6.21 22.51 19.62
N ARG A 112 -5.12 21.90 20.09
CA ARG A 112 -4.13 22.56 20.95
C ARG A 112 -3.42 23.72 20.24
N ALA A 113 -3.10 23.59 18.96
CA ALA A 113 -2.51 24.68 18.18
C ALA A 113 -3.48 25.87 18.03
N ALA A 114 -4.79 25.61 17.97
CA ALA A 114 -5.81 26.63 17.81
C ALA A 114 -6.08 27.45 19.09
N GLU A 115 -5.70 26.96 20.27
CA GLU A 115 -5.92 27.66 21.56
C GLU A 115 -5.36 29.09 21.57
N HIS A 116 -4.27 29.33 20.84
CA HIS A 116 -3.57 30.63 20.80
C HIS A 116 -3.83 31.41 19.50
N GLY A 117 -4.59 30.84 18.55
CA GLY A 117 -4.98 31.51 17.31
C GLY A 117 -3.85 31.80 16.30
N ASP A 118 -2.65 31.25 16.46
CA ASP A 118 -1.54 31.45 15.50
C ASP A 118 -1.73 30.59 14.24
N PRO A 119 -1.96 31.19 13.05
CA PRO A 119 -2.19 30.45 11.82
C PRO A 119 -1.00 29.58 11.40
N TRP A 120 0.24 29.99 11.71
CA TRP A 120 1.43 29.23 11.36
C TRP A 120 1.48 27.93 12.16
N ARG A 121 1.22 28.00 13.46
CA ARG A 121 1.13 26.82 14.32
C ARG A 121 0.01 25.89 13.87
N ILE A 122 -1.20 26.40 13.67
CA ILE A 122 -2.35 25.57 13.25
C ILE A 122 -2.05 24.85 11.93
N THR A 123 -1.58 25.60 10.92
CA THR A 123 -1.31 25.05 9.58
C THR A 123 -0.20 24.02 9.62
N SER A 124 0.89 24.30 10.33
CA SER A 124 2.06 23.41 10.36
C SER A 124 1.76 22.08 11.04
N PHE A 125 1.05 22.11 12.17
CA PHE A 125 0.65 20.90 12.87
C PHE A 125 -0.46 20.13 12.14
N ALA A 126 -1.35 20.82 11.42
CA ALA A 126 -2.32 20.18 10.54
C ALA A 126 -1.62 19.43 9.38
N ILE A 127 -0.60 20.03 8.76
CA ILE A 127 0.21 19.40 7.72
C ILE A 127 0.89 18.15 8.28
N TYR A 128 1.56 18.27 9.44
CA TYR A 128 2.20 17.13 10.09
C TYR A 128 1.21 15.98 10.36
N GLY A 129 0.13 16.23 11.09
CA GLY A 129 -0.82 15.18 11.45
C GLY A 129 -1.53 14.57 10.23
N THR A 130 -1.78 15.36 9.18
CA THR A 130 -2.38 14.87 7.93
C THR A 130 -1.43 13.93 7.20
N THR A 131 -0.15 14.31 7.05
CA THR A 131 0.84 13.46 6.39
C THR A 131 1.09 12.15 7.15
N LEU A 132 1.09 12.20 8.49
CA LEU A 132 1.16 11.02 9.36
C LEU A 132 -0.03 10.09 9.15
N PHE A 133 -1.25 10.63 9.17
CA PHE A 133 -2.45 9.86 8.88
C PHE A 133 -2.44 9.23 7.49
N LEU A 134 -2.02 9.98 6.46
CA LEU A 134 -1.92 9.49 5.09
C LEU A 134 -0.92 8.35 4.93
N LEU A 135 0.23 8.40 5.62
CA LEU A 135 1.19 7.29 5.65
C LEU A 135 0.52 6.01 6.13
N TYR A 136 -0.03 6.02 7.34
CA TYR A 136 -0.60 4.81 7.92
C TYR A 136 -1.84 4.32 7.18
N LEU A 137 -2.69 5.23 6.70
CA LEU A 137 -3.87 4.87 5.92
C LEU A 137 -3.47 4.21 4.59
N SER A 138 -2.57 4.83 3.83
CA SER A 138 -2.15 4.30 2.52
C SER A 138 -1.52 2.91 2.65
N SER A 139 -0.69 2.72 3.67
CA SER A 139 -0.08 1.43 3.98
C SER A 139 -1.09 0.36 4.41
N THR A 140 -2.05 0.74 5.26
CA THR A 140 -3.14 -0.17 5.66
C THR A 140 -3.94 -0.63 4.45
N LEU A 141 -4.30 0.29 3.56
CA LEU A 141 -5.08 -0.02 2.35
C LEU A 141 -4.27 -0.85 1.35
N TYR A 142 -2.97 -0.62 1.24
CA TYR A 142 -2.07 -1.42 0.38
C TYR A 142 -2.07 -2.90 0.79
N HIS A 143 -1.99 -3.18 2.09
CA HIS A 143 -1.92 -4.53 2.63
C HIS A 143 -3.30 -5.19 2.79
N ALA A 144 -4.36 -4.41 3.02
CA ALA A 144 -5.71 -4.92 3.20
C ALA A 144 -6.41 -5.29 1.88
N ILE A 145 -6.06 -4.64 0.75
CA ILE A 145 -6.81 -4.77 -0.50
C ILE A 145 -6.17 -5.82 -1.44
N PRO A 146 -6.86 -6.92 -1.76
CA PRO A 146 -6.33 -7.97 -2.63
C PRO A 146 -6.48 -7.67 -4.13
N ASN A 147 -7.32 -6.70 -4.51
CA ASN A 147 -7.58 -6.38 -5.92
C ASN A 147 -6.29 -5.84 -6.59
N PRO A 148 -5.77 -6.46 -7.67
CA PRO A 148 -4.48 -6.09 -8.24
C PRO A 148 -4.37 -4.64 -8.72
N ARG A 149 -5.45 -4.09 -9.30
CA ARG A 149 -5.44 -2.71 -9.81
C ARG A 149 -5.43 -1.70 -8.67
N ALA A 150 -6.26 -1.92 -7.65
CA ALA A 150 -6.29 -1.08 -6.47
C ALA A 150 -4.98 -1.20 -5.67
N LYS A 151 -4.46 -2.42 -5.50
CA LYS A 151 -3.20 -2.70 -4.80
C LYS A 151 -2.02 -1.94 -5.43
N HIS A 152 -1.96 -1.87 -6.76
CA HIS A 152 -0.95 -1.05 -7.44
C HIS A 152 -1.04 0.44 -7.09
N VAL A 153 -2.25 1.01 -7.07
CA VAL A 153 -2.45 2.42 -6.70
C VAL A 153 -2.06 2.67 -5.24
N PHE A 154 -2.52 1.82 -4.31
CA PHE A 154 -2.18 1.96 -2.90
C PHE A 154 -0.70 1.73 -2.61
N LYS A 155 -0.02 0.87 -3.37
CA LYS A 155 1.44 0.72 -3.33
C LYS A 155 2.14 2.04 -3.64
N ILE A 156 1.69 2.76 -4.69
CA ILE A 156 2.26 4.08 -5.00
C ILE A 156 2.01 5.03 -3.85
N LEU A 157 0.76 5.11 -3.37
CA LEU A 157 0.37 6.01 -2.26
C LEU A 157 1.19 5.74 -0.99
N ASP A 158 1.40 4.48 -0.65
CA ASP A 158 2.22 4.03 0.48
C ASP A 158 3.70 4.46 0.34
N HIS A 159 4.26 4.42 -0.87
CA HIS A 159 5.65 4.84 -1.06
C HIS A 159 5.82 6.37 -1.12
N VAL A 160 4.83 7.09 -1.69
CA VAL A 160 4.91 8.56 -1.77
C VAL A 160 4.60 9.21 -0.43
N SER A 161 3.78 8.57 0.42
CA SER A 161 3.44 9.09 1.74
C SER A 161 4.64 9.14 2.68
N ILE A 162 5.69 8.34 2.47
CA ILE A 162 6.97 8.46 3.17
C ILE A 162 7.63 9.83 2.90
N TYR A 163 7.68 10.29 1.64
CA TYR A 163 8.19 11.64 1.32
C TYR A 163 7.36 12.72 2.01
N LEU A 164 6.03 12.59 1.96
CA LEU A 164 5.12 13.53 2.60
C LEU A 164 5.32 13.57 4.12
N LEU A 165 5.46 12.42 4.78
CA LEU A 165 5.63 12.37 6.23
C LEU A 165 6.97 12.99 6.67
N ILE A 166 8.07 12.72 5.97
CA ILE A 166 9.36 13.33 6.32
C ILE A 166 9.26 14.86 6.21
N ALA A 167 8.69 15.37 5.11
CA ALA A 167 8.50 16.82 4.94
C ALA A 167 7.50 17.42 5.95
N GLY A 168 6.40 16.72 6.21
CA GLY A 168 5.39 17.12 7.17
C GLY A 168 5.91 17.15 8.61
N THR A 169 6.79 16.22 8.98
CA THR A 169 7.44 16.16 10.30
C THR A 169 8.28 17.39 10.57
N TYR A 170 9.00 17.89 9.56
CA TYR A 170 9.82 19.09 9.71
C TYR A 170 9.03 20.40 9.69
N THR A 171 7.81 20.38 9.14
CA THR A 171 7.04 21.60 8.90
C THR A 171 6.80 22.41 10.19
N PRO A 172 6.37 21.84 11.33
CA PRO A 172 6.27 22.57 12.59
C PRO A 172 7.60 23.14 13.08
N PHE A 173 8.70 22.40 13.01
CA PHE A 173 10.01 22.90 13.42
C PHE A 173 10.40 24.14 12.61
N PHE A 174 10.21 24.09 11.30
CA PHE A 174 10.63 25.16 10.39
C PHE A 174 9.75 26.40 10.44
N LEU A 175 8.43 26.22 10.46
CA LEU A 175 7.48 27.33 10.37
C LEU A 175 7.06 27.89 11.73
N VAL A 176 7.35 27.18 12.82
CA VAL A 176 7.03 27.64 14.18
C VAL A 176 8.31 27.99 14.95
N SER A 177 9.24 27.05 15.13
CA SER A 177 10.44 27.30 15.97
C SER A 177 11.54 28.07 15.26
N LEU A 178 11.69 27.88 13.95
CA LEU A 178 12.82 28.41 13.16
C LEU A 178 12.39 29.50 12.17
N ARG A 179 11.14 29.99 12.26
CA ARG A 179 10.52 30.86 11.25
C ARG A 179 11.34 32.10 10.93
N GLU A 180 11.83 32.78 11.97
CA GLU A 180 12.58 34.04 11.85
C GLU A 180 14.07 33.83 11.49
N SER A 181 14.50 32.58 11.30
CA SER A 181 15.89 32.21 10.99
C SER A 181 15.99 31.59 9.58
N ILE A 182 16.55 30.40 9.45
CA ILE A 182 16.67 29.66 8.18
C ILE A 182 15.44 28.79 7.86
N GLY A 183 14.42 28.77 8.74
CA GLY A 183 13.28 27.84 8.67
C GLY A 183 12.55 27.84 7.34
N LEU A 184 12.26 29.01 6.76
CA LEU A 184 11.57 29.10 5.46
C LEU A 184 12.39 28.51 4.30
N TRP A 185 13.71 28.71 4.31
CA TRP A 185 14.60 28.16 3.29
C TRP A 185 14.68 26.64 3.39
N LEU A 186 14.78 26.10 4.60
CA LEU A 186 14.78 24.65 4.83
C LEU A 186 13.43 24.02 4.49
N PHE A 187 12.33 24.69 4.82
CA PHE A 187 10.99 24.26 4.44
C PHE A 187 10.87 24.15 2.93
N ALA A 188 11.25 25.19 2.18
CA ALA A 188 11.22 25.17 0.72
C ALA A 188 12.14 24.08 0.13
N ALA A 189 13.34 23.90 0.68
CA ALA A 189 14.28 22.89 0.24
C ALA A 189 13.73 21.46 0.44
N VAL A 190 13.26 21.14 1.65
CA VAL A 190 12.72 19.81 1.98
C VAL A 190 11.48 19.50 1.15
N TRP A 191 10.53 20.44 1.04
CA TRP A 191 9.33 20.22 0.24
C TRP A 191 9.63 20.09 -1.25
N SER A 192 10.62 20.82 -1.77
CA SER A 192 11.05 20.67 -3.17
C SER A 192 11.61 19.27 -3.43
N VAL A 193 12.47 18.77 -2.53
CA VAL A 193 13.00 17.39 -2.62
C VAL A 193 11.89 16.35 -2.49
N ALA A 194 10.95 16.56 -1.56
CA ALA A 194 9.80 15.67 -1.39
C ALA A 194 8.93 15.61 -2.67
N ILE A 195 8.58 16.76 -3.24
CA ILE A 195 7.79 16.82 -4.48
C ILE A 195 8.55 16.15 -5.64
N ALA A 196 9.84 16.43 -5.80
CA ALA A 196 10.66 15.78 -6.82
C ALA A 196 10.72 14.25 -6.63
N GLY A 197 10.86 13.78 -5.39
CA GLY A 197 10.83 12.37 -5.02
C GLY A 197 9.49 11.70 -5.33
N ILE A 198 8.37 12.37 -5.03
CA ILE A 198 7.01 11.91 -5.34
C ILE A 198 6.83 11.78 -6.86
N VAL A 199 7.19 12.81 -7.62
CA VAL A 199 7.13 12.81 -9.08
C VAL A 199 7.94 11.65 -9.66
N LEU A 200 9.20 11.50 -9.22
CA LEU A 200 10.06 10.39 -9.66
C LEU A 200 9.44 9.04 -9.33
N LYS A 201 8.86 8.89 -8.13
CA LYS A 201 8.28 7.61 -7.70
C LYS A 201 7.02 7.28 -8.49
N VAL A 202 6.17 8.25 -8.81
CA VAL A 202 4.96 8.05 -9.62
C VAL A 202 5.31 7.63 -11.05
N PHE A 203 6.33 8.21 -11.67
CA PHE A 203 6.73 7.89 -13.05
C PHE A 203 7.67 6.67 -13.18
N ALA A 204 8.42 6.32 -12.13
CA ALA A 204 9.47 5.30 -12.20
C ALA A 204 9.47 4.32 -11.00
N ILE A 205 8.28 3.86 -10.59
CA ILE A 205 8.00 3.02 -9.39
C ILE A 205 9.04 1.91 -9.16
N HIS A 206 9.31 1.10 -10.19
CA HIS A 206 10.10 -0.14 -10.08
C HIS A 206 11.59 0.03 -10.38
N ARG A 207 12.00 1.17 -10.96
CA ARG A 207 13.37 1.32 -11.47
C ARG A 207 14.36 1.81 -10.42
N PHE A 208 13.88 2.51 -9.40
CA PHE A 208 14.73 3.32 -8.50
C PHE A 208 14.43 3.11 -7.01
N GLU A 209 14.17 1.88 -6.58
CA GLU A 209 13.87 1.59 -5.16
C GLU A 209 15.02 1.97 -4.21
N ARG A 210 16.27 1.60 -4.56
CA ARG A 210 17.45 1.95 -3.75
C ARG A 210 17.68 3.47 -3.68
N LEU A 211 17.48 4.16 -4.80
CA LEU A 211 17.60 5.61 -4.86
C LEU A 211 16.54 6.28 -3.98
N SER A 212 15.31 5.75 -3.97
CA SER A 212 14.25 6.25 -3.09
C SER A 212 14.62 6.09 -1.61
N LEU A 213 15.17 4.93 -1.24
CA LEU A 213 15.63 4.67 0.12
C LEU A 213 16.75 5.64 0.56
N VAL A 214 17.73 5.87 -0.30
CA VAL A 214 18.80 6.85 -0.04
C VAL A 214 18.23 8.26 0.06
N ALA A 215 17.27 8.62 -0.80
CA ALA A 215 16.60 9.92 -0.75
C ALA A 215 15.81 10.11 0.55
N TYR A 216 15.10 9.09 1.03
CA TYR A 216 14.38 9.15 2.32
C TYR A 216 15.34 9.41 3.48
N LEU A 217 16.45 8.67 3.55
CA LEU A 217 17.46 8.86 4.59
C LEU A 217 18.14 10.23 4.48
N ALA A 218 18.58 10.62 3.29
CA ALA A 218 19.20 11.93 3.08
C ALA A 218 18.26 13.06 3.49
N MET A 219 16.99 13.00 3.09
CA MET A 219 15.99 14.00 3.45
C MET A 219 15.71 14.01 4.96
N GLY A 220 15.62 12.83 5.59
CA GLY A 220 15.36 12.67 7.02
C GLY A 220 16.52 13.06 7.95
N TRP A 221 17.70 13.37 7.42
CA TRP A 221 18.84 13.89 8.19
C TRP A 221 19.16 15.35 7.89
N LEU A 222 18.37 16.03 7.06
CA LEU A 222 18.57 17.46 6.74
C LEU A 222 18.46 18.38 7.97
N CYS A 223 17.78 17.96 9.04
CA CYS A 223 17.74 18.72 10.29
C CYS A 223 19.10 18.97 10.93
N VAL A 224 20.13 18.15 10.63
CA VAL A 224 21.50 18.38 11.12
C VAL A 224 22.03 19.74 10.65
N LEU A 225 21.63 20.18 9.45
CA LEU A 225 22.02 21.50 8.93
C LEU A 225 21.43 22.65 9.76
N ALA A 226 20.27 22.42 10.38
CA ALA A 226 19.56 23.38 11.23
C ALA A 226 19.96 23.28 12.72
N TYR A 227 20.91 22.40 13.07
CA TYR A 227 21.15 22.03 14.47
C TYR A 227 21.46 23.24 15.38
N LYS A 228 22.26 24.19 14.89
CA LYS A 228 22.60 25.40 15.66
C LYS A 228 21.37 26.24 16.01
N ASP A 229 20.53 26.50 15.01
CA ASP A 229 19.30 27.27 15.20
C ASP A 229 18.27 26.49 16.05
N MET A 230 18.23 25.16 15.90
CA MET A 230 17.36 24.31 16.72
C MET A 230 17.72 24.38 18.20
N VAL A 231 19.00 24.32 18.57
CA VAL A 231 19.44 24.42 19.97
C VAL A 231 19.14 25.81 20.56
N ALA A 232 19.07 26.84 19.73
CA ALA A 232 18.71 28.18 20.17
C ALA A 232 17.18 28.35 20.38
N SER A 233 16.35 27.64 19.61
CA SER A 233 14.89 27.86 19.59
C SER A 233 14.05 26.76 20.23
N ILE A 234 14.59 25.57 20.49
CA ILE A 234 13.83 24.40 20.93
C ILE A 234 14.47 23.83 22.20
N PRO A 235 13.66 23.45 23.22
CA PRO A 235 14.17 22.72 24.38
C PRO A 235 14.96 21.48 23.99
N HIS A 236 16.01 21.16 24.75
CA HIS A 236 16.91 20.06 24.46
C HIS A 236 16.18 18.72 24.30
N GLU A 237 15.14 18.46 25.10
CA GLU A 237 14.34 17.23 25.03
C GLU A 237 13.60 17.09 23.70
N GLY A 238 13.13 18.20 23.12
CA GLY A 238 12.48 18.21 21.81
C GLY A 238 13.44 17.82 20.68
N ILE A 239 14.69 18.28 20.78
CA ILE A 239 15.76 17.92 19.84
C ILE A 239 16.10 16.44 20.00
N VAL A 240 16.27 15.95 21.22
CA VAL A 240 16.50 14.52 21.50
C VAL A 240 15.38 13.66 20.93
N ALA A 241 14.12 14.05 21.10
CA ALA A 241 12.99 13.33 20.51
C ALA A 241 13.04 13.30 18.97
N LEU A 242 13.42 14.40 18.32
CA LEU A 242 13.59 14.44 16.86
C LEU A 242 14.67 13.45 16.40
N PHE A 243 15.85 13.50 17.00
CA PHE A 243 16.97 12.62 16.64
C PHE A 243 16.69 11.16 16.99
N LEU A 244 16.07 10.88 18.13
CA LEU A 244 15.69 9.52 18.53
C LEU A 244 14.65 8.93 17.57
N GLY A 245 13.64 9.71 17.17
CA GLY A 245 12.69 9.27 16.15
C GLY A 245 13.36 9.03 14.79
N GLY A 246 14.31 9.88 14.39
CA GLY A 246 15.14 9.69 13.19
C GLY A 246 16.02 8.43 13.25
N ALA A 247 16.53 8.11 14.44
CA ALA A 247 17.29 6.89 14.69
C ALA A 247 16.39 5.64 14.60
N PHE A 248 15.16 5.68 15.10
CA PHE A 248 14.19 4.59 14.89
C PHE A 248 13.90 4.37 13.41
N TYR A 249 13.64 5.43 12.64
CA TYR A 249 13.43 5.29 11.19
C TYR A 249 14.65 4.70 10.48
N SER A 250 15.85 5.21 10.78
CA SER A 250 17.09 4.74 10.17
C SER A 250 17.42 3.30 10.56
N GLY A 251 17.22 2.93 11.83
CA GLY A 251 17.39 1.57 12.32
C GLY A 251 16.40 0.59 11.71
N GLY A 252 15.15 1.02 11.52
CA GLY A 252 14.12 0.24 10.83
C GLY A 252 14.51 -0.17 9.40
N VAL A 253 15.28 0.67 8.70
CA VAL A 253 15.78 0.36 7.35
C VAL A 253 16.62 -0.91 7.32
N ILE A 254 17.38 -1.21 8.39
CA ILE A 254 18.19 -2.43 8.49
C ILE A 254 17.29 -3.67 8.36
N PHE A 255 16.16 -3.68 9.06
CA PHE A 255 15.20 -4.77 8.98
C PHE A 255 14.48 -4.79 7.63
N TYR A 256 14.12 -3.62 7.09
CA TYR A 256 13.49 -3.53 5.76
C TYR A 256 14.34 -4.15 4.64
N VAL A 257 15.66 -3.98 4.65
CA VAL A 257 16.55 -4.56 3.63
C VAL A 257 16.98 -6.00 3.93
N TRP A 258 16.59 -6.56 5.07
CA TRP A 258 16.98 -7.90 5.49
C TRP A 258 16.03 -8.96 4.91
N ASP A 259 16.18 -9.26 3.62
CA ASP A 259 15.27 -10.13 2.86
C ASP A 259 15.15 -11.59 3.39
N ARG A 260 16.11 -12.06 4.20
CA ARG A 260 16.10 -13.43 4.75
C ARG A 260 15.33 -13.59 6.07
N LEU A 261 14.95 -12.48 6.71
CA LEU A 261 14.28 -12.51 8.00
C LEU A 261 12.75 -12.59 7.79
N PRO A 262 12.04 -13.60 8.31
CA PRO A 262 10.58 -13.65 8.21
C PRO A 262 9.97 -12.46 8.96
N TYR A 263 8.86 -11.90 8.45
CA TYR A 263 8.22 -10.70 9.01
C TYR A 263 9.12 -9.45 9.08
N ASN A 264 10.20 -9.39 8.29
CA ASN A 264 11.11 -8.24 8.24
C ASN A 264 10.39 -6.90 8.06
N HIS A 265 9.38 -6.86 7.20
CA HIS A 265 8.58 -5.69 6.88
C HIS A 265 7.66 -5.29 8.04
N ALA A 266 7.15 -6.27 8.80
CA ALA A 266 6.35 -5.99 9.99
C ALA A 266 7.21 -5.42 11.11
N ILE A 267 8.45 -5.91 11.26
CA ILE A 267 9.40 -5.34 12.21
C ILE A 267 9.74 -3.90 11.80
N TRP A 268 9.95 -3.64 10.51
CA TRP A 268 10.13 -2.29 9.99
C TRP A 268 8.94 -1.38 10.33
N HIS A 269 7.70 -1.85 10.16
CA HIS A 269 6.49 -1.11 10.56
C HIS A 269 6.48 -0.72 12.05
N LEU A 270 6.95 -1.60 12.94
CA LEU A 270 7.06 -1.28 14.37
C LEU A 270 8.10 -0.18 14.64
N PHE A 271 9.22 -0.18 13.93
CA PHE A 271 10.21 0.90 14.03
C PHE A 271 9.66 2.24 13.49
N VAL A 272 8.92 2.21 12.39
CA VAL A 272 8.21 3.37 11.83
C VAL A 272 7.21 3.93 12.86
N LEU A 273 6.46 3.06 13.52
CA LEU A 273 5.52 3.43 14.58
C LEU A 273 6.23 4.05 15.79
N ALA A 274 7.32 3.43 16.27
CA ALA A 274 8.11 3.96 17.36
C ALA A 274 8.72 5.34 17.03
N GLY A 275 9.23 5.51 15.80
CA GLY A 275 9.72 6.79 15.30
C GLY A 275 8.63 7.86 15.26
N SER A 276 7.47 7.52 14.70
CA SER A 276 6.29 8.40 14.63
C SER A 276 5.80 8.83 16.01
N VAL A 277 5.70 7.91 16.98
CA VAL A 277 5.29 8.23 18.35
C VAL A 277 6.31 9.16 19.00
N THR A 278 7.59 8.90 18.82
CA THR A 278 8.66 9.74 19.38
C THR A 278 8.61 11.16 18.79
N HIS A 279 8.46 11.30 17.48
CA HIS A 279 8.30 12.60 16.81
C HIS A 279 7.02 13.32 17.24
N PHE A 280 5.90 12.59 17.33
CA PHE A 280 4.63 13.13 17.80
C PHE A 280 4.73 13.70 19.21
N LEU A 281 5.33 12.94 20.14
CA LEU A 281 5.54 13.41 21.51
C LEU A 281 6.51 14.59 21.56
N GLY A 282 7.59 14.56 20.78
CA GLY A 282 8.53 15.68 20.67
C GLY A 282 7.85 16.97 20.24
N LEU A 283 7.01 16.88 19.20
CA LEU A 283 6.24 18.00 18.67
C LEU A 283 5.18 18.48 19.65
N LEU A 284 4.39 17.57 20.23
CA LEU A 284 3.30 17.90 21.16
C LEU A 284 3.80 18.53 22.46
N LEU A 285 4.91 18.03 23.01
CA LEU A 285 5.39 18.42 24.34
C LEU A 285 6.38 19.59 24.31
N TYR A 286 7.19 19.72 23.25
CA TYR A 286 8.30 20.68 23.25
C TYR A 286 8.26 21.73 22.14
N VAL A 287 7.59 21.46 21.01
CA VAL A 287 7.46 22.46 19.93
C VAL A 287 6.13 23.20 20.06
N LEU A 288 5.05 22.48 20.30
CA LEU A 288 3.71 23.05 20.37
C LEU A 288 3.57 24.05 21.53
N PRO A 289 4.14 23.85 22.74
CA PRO A 289 4.02 24.83 23.82
C PRO A 289 5.08 25.95 23.79
N ALA A 290 6.29 25.67 23.30
CA ALA A 290 7.47 26.53 23.51
C ALA A 290 7.51 27.81 22.67
N SER A 291 6.66 27.95 21.64
CA SER A 291 6.71 29.07 20.69
C SER A 291 5.82 30.27 21.06
N ALA A 292 5.59 30.52 22.35
CA ALA A 292 4.82 31.67 22.86
C ALA A 292 5.71 32.89 23.10
#